data_AF-A0A0G0QIV7-F1
#
_entry.id   AF-A0A0G0QIV7-F1
#
_cell.length_a   1.000
_cell.length_b   1.000
_cell.length_c   1.000
_cell.angle_alpha   90.00
_cell.angle_beta   90.00
_cell.angle_gamma   90.00
#
_symmetry.space_group_name_H-M   'P 1'
#
loop_
_entity.id
_entity.type
_entity.pdbx_description
1 polymer ?
#
loop_
_entity_poly.entity_id
_entity_poly.type
_entity_poly.pdbx_seq_one_letter_code
_entity_poly.pdbx_strand_id
1 'polypeptide(L)'
;MEVGEGVEVQKMPSKEELTSSLNEIFKATSDAALIGGVGCDILLHGDIIGPHKDIDMVADVNKSQGILTALQELGYKGGIEKTNVEKIKLFNGNVEVGIGLLQSDRTGGVQTTYEGSEVHFDKSILGEDKNVGGVKIKVASPLGIIQTLNLPSALGGIPSEKHVSARVAIGNKYFPGETTDGGVFIPEVVRNNEE
;
A
#
# COMPACT_ATOMS: atom_id res chain seq x y z
N MET A 1 39.77 7.51 6.54
CA MET A 1 38.54 7.65 5.74
C MET A 1 37.74 8.76 6.37
N GLU A 2 37.61 9.89 5.68
CA GLU A 2 36.64 10.91 6.04
C GLU A 2 35.25 10.35 5.71
N VAL A 3 34.35 10.37 6.69
CA VAL A 3 32.98 9.91 6.55
C VAL A 3 32.24 10.98 5.74
N GLY A 4 31.80 10.62 4.52
CA GLY A 4 31.09 11.52 3.62
C GLY A 4 29.77 12.03 4.24
N GLU A 5 29.42 13.25 3.86
CA GLU A 5 28.26 14.02 4.30
C GLU A 5 26.93 13.23 4.31
N GLY A 6 26.24 13.32 5.46
CA GLY A 6 24.78 13.53 5.51
C GLY A 6 23.86 12.56 4.78
N VAL A 7 23.86 11.28 5.14
CA VAL A 7 22.65 10.46 4.91
C VAL A 7 21.63 10.88 5.96
N GLU A 8 20.67 11.74 5.58
CA GLU A 8 19.47 11.95 6.40
C GLU A 8 18.74 10.61 6.53
N VAL A 9 18.80 10.01 7.73
CA VAL A 9 18.05 8.81 8.04
C VAL A 9 16.57 9.21 8.12
N GLN A 10 15.76 8.78 7.14
CA GLN A 10 14.31 8.92 7.19
C GLN A 10 13.81 8.25 8.48
N LYS A 11 13.19 9.04 9.37
CA LYS A 11 12.63 8.52 10.62
C LYS A 11 11.30 7.83 10.32
N MET A 12 10.94 6.85 11.15
CA MET A 12 9.61 6.25 11.09
C MET A 12 8.56 7.32 11.46
N PRO A 13 7.51 7.54 10.65
CA PRO A 13 6.45 8.47 11.03
C PRO A 13 5.64 7.93 12.21
N SER A 14 5.16 8.84 13.04
CA SER A 14 4.23 8.54 14.14
C SER A 14 2.84 8.23 13.61
N LYS A 15 2.02 7.60 14.46
CA LYS A 15 0.60 7.34 14.15
C LYS A 15 -0.15 8.63 13.85
N GLU A 16 0.13 9.69 14.60
CA GLU A 16 -0.50 11.00 14.43
C GLU A 16 -0.10 11.64 13.10
N GLU A 17 1.17 11.56 12.71
CA GLU A 17 1.65 12.02 11.39
C GLU A 17 0.95 11.26 10.27
N LEU A 18 0.91 9.92 10.33
CA LEU A 18 0.22 9.09 9.33
C LEU A 18 -1.27 9.41 9.24
N THR A 19 -1.95 9.57 10.39
CA THR A 19 -3.38 9.90 10.43
C THR A 19 -3.64 11.30 9.85
N SER A 20 -2.79 12.28 10.17
CA SER A 20 -2.88 13.64 9.62
C SER A 20 -2.68 13.64 8.11
N SER A 21 -1.59 13.00 7.64
CA SER A 21 -1.29 12.85 6.21
C SER A 21 -2.41 12.16 5.45
N LEU A 22 -2.94 11.05 5.98
CA LEU A 22 -4.05 10.32 5.40
C LEU A 22 -5.30 11.22 5.25
N ASN A 23 -5.65 11.98 6.29
CA ASN A 23 -6.78 12.89 6.26
C ASN A 23 -6.61 14.02 5.25
N GLU A 24 -5.40 14.58 5.12
CA GLU A 24 -5.11 15.62 4.13
C GLU A 24 -5.17 15.07 2.70
N ILE A 25 -4.57 13.91 2.46
CA ILE A 25 -4.58 13.23 1.16
C ILE A 25 -6.01 12.95 0.70
N PHE A 26 -6.83 12.32 1.55
CA PHE A 26 -8.19 11.93 1.18
C PHE A 26 -9.18 13.11 1.13
N LYS A 27 -8.84 14.26 1.72
CA LYS A 27 -9.56 15.53 1.48
C LYS A 27 -9.22 16.13 0.13
N ALA A 28 -7.98 15.98 -0.33
CA ALA A 28 -7.50 16.51 -1.60
C ALA A 28 -7.84 15.60 -2.79
N THR A 29 -7.86 14.28 -2.57
CA THR A 29 -8.21 13.28 -3.60
C THR A 29 -9.02 12.13 -3.01
N SER A 30 -10.30 12.05 -3.38
CA SER A 30 -11.19 10.92 -3.07
C SER A 30 -11.13 9.80 -4.11
N ASP A 31 -10.30 9.94 -5.15
CA ASP A 31 -10.24 9.05 -6.31
C ASP A 31 -9.23 7.89 -6.13
N ALA A 32 -8.82 7.61 -4.90
CA ALA A 32 -7.90 6.53 -4.54
C ALA A 32 -8.52 5.57 -3.52
N ALA A 33 -8.07 4.31 -3.53
CA ALA A 33 -8.37 3.32 -2.51
C ALA A 33 -7.09 2.95 -1.74
N LEU A 34 -7.17 3.01 -0.43
CA LEU A 34 -6.08 2.67 0.48
C LEU A 34 -5.81 1.16 0.48
N ILE A 35 -4.53 0.80 0.45
CA ILE A 35 -4.03 -0.58 0.50
C ILE A 35 -2.81 -0.63 1.45
N GLY A 36 -1.99 -1.69 1.35
CA GLY A 36 -0.76 -1.82 2.13
C GLY A 36 -1.01 -2.01 3.63
N GLY A 37 0.02 -1.77 4.44
CA GLY A 37 -0.05 -1.97 5.89
C GLY A 37 -1.11 -1.09 6.57
N VAL A 38 -1.14 0.20 6.22
CA VAL A 38 -2.14 1.16 6.75
C VAL A 38 -3.56 0.75 6.33
N GLY A 39 -3.74 0.30 5.09
CA GLY A 39 -5.02 -0.22 4.59
C GLY A 39 -5.50 -1.46 5.35
N CYS A 40 -4.60 -2.40 5.64
CA CYS A 40 -4.89 -3.57 6.46
C CYS A 40 -5.39 -3.19 7.86
N ASP A 41 -4.67 -2.28 8.52
CA ASP A 41 -4.99 -1.85 9.87
C ASP A 41 -6.39 -1.21 9.93
N ILE A 42 -6.69 -0.28 9.02
CA ILE A 42 -7.99 0.38 8.97
C ILE A 42 -9.11 -0.62 8.61
N LEU A 43 -8.85 -1.55 7.69
CA LEU A 43 -9.84 -2.55 7.31
C LEU A 43 -10.25 -3.44 8.49
N LEU A 44 -9.27 -3.87 9.29
CA LEU A 44 -9.46 -4.83 10.38
C LEU A 44 -9.86 -4.16 11.71
N HIS A 45 -9.33 -2.97 11.97
CA HIS A 45 -9.41 -2.31 13.28
C HIS A 45 -10.14 -0.96 13.24
N GLY A 46 -10.40 -0.42 12.05
CA GLY A 46 -10.97 0.92 11.89
C GLY A 46 -10.02 2.06 12.27
N ASP A 47 -8.75 1.75 12.52
CA ASP A 47 -7.73 2.68 13.01
C ASP A 47 -6.32 2.17 12.62
N ILE A 48 -5.32 3.03 12.69
CA ILE A 48 -3.91 2.69 12.46
C ILE A 48 -3.32 2.11 13.76
N ILE A 49 -2.76 0.91 13.72
CA ILE A 49 -2.30 0.18 14.91
C ILE A 49 -0.78 -0.05 14.88
N GLY A 50 -0.21 -0.35 13.71
CA GLY A 50 1.19 -0.66 13.53
C GLY A 50 2.08 0.55 13.18
N PRO A 51 3.41 0.42 13.32
CA PRO A 51 4.34 1.34 12.69
C PRO A 51 4.33 1.11 11.18
N HIS A 52 4.05 2.16 10.41
CA HIS A 52 4.11 2.12 8.95
C HIS A 52 5.07 3.18 8.45
N LYS A 53 5.81 2.86 7.39
CA LYS A 53 6.76 3.77 6.74
C LYS A 53 6.05 4.67 5.71
N ASP A 54 5.00 4.15 5.12
CA ASP A 54 4.37 4.64 3.90
C ASP A 54 2.84 4.51 3.96
N ILE A 55 2.18 5.28 3.11
CA ILE A 55 0.76 5.18 2.78
C ILE A 55 0.67 4.68 1.33
N ASP A 56 0.20 3.45 1.16
CA ASP A 56 0.03 2.84 -0.16
C ASP A 56 -1.42 2.96 -0.63
N MET A 57 -1.61 3.32 -1.89
CA MET A 57 -2.93 3.49 -2.51
C MET A 57 -2.96 2.94 -3.93
N VAL A 58 -4.17 2.70 -4.45
CA VAL A 58 -4.41 2.49 -5.88
C VAL A 58 -5.39 3.52 -6.40
N ALA A 59 -5.21 3.98 -7.65
CA ALA A 59 -6.07 4.97 -8.27
C ALA A 59 -6.23 4.73 -9.78
N ASP A 60 -7.23 5.38 -10.39
CA ASP A 60 -7.39 5.33 -11.85
C ASP A 60 -6.24 6.11 -12.52
N VAL A 61 -5.58 5.50 -13.51
CA VAL A 61 -4.50 6.10 -14.29
C VAL A 61 -4.90 7.43 -14.95
N ASN A 62 -6.17 7.58 -15.33
CA ASN A 62 -6.69 8.83 -15.92
C ASN A 62 -6.80 9.96 -14.88
N LYS A 63 -6.74 9.65 -13.59
CA LYS A 63 -6.72 10.61 -12.49
C LYS A 63 -5.32 10.93 -11.98
N SER A 64 -4.30 10.23 -12.48
CA SER A 64 -2.91 10.34 -12.01
C SER A 64 -2.39 11.77 -11.95
N GLN A 65 -2.62 12.57 -12.99
CA GLN A 65 -2.14 13.96 -13.04
C GLN A 65 -2.84 14.85 -12.00
N GLY A 66 -4.15 14.67 -11.79
CA GLY A 66 -4.91 15.42 -10.78
C GLY A 66 -4.47 15.07 -9.37
N ILE A 67 -4.27 13.77 -9.11
CA ILE A 67 -3.74 13.26 -7.84
C ILE A 67 -2.33 13.81 -7.57
N LEU A 68 -1.45 13.75 -8.57
CA LEU A 68 -0.09 14.27 -8.46
C LEU A 68 -0.09 15.75 -8.10
N THR A 69 -0.87 16.57 -8.82
CA THR A 69 -0.98 18.01 -8.56
C THR A 69 -1.52 18.28 -7.16
N ALA A 70 -2.59 17.58 -6.74
CA ALA A 70 -3.17 17.75 -5.41
C ALA A 70 -2.16 17.41 -4.29
N LEU A 71 -1.36 16.34 -4.45
CA LEU A 71 -0.34 15.98 -3.47
C LEU A 71 0.82 16.98 -3.44
N GLN A 72 1.22 17.51 -4.60
CA GLN A 72 2.25 18.56 -4.68
C GLN A 72 1.80 19.86 -4.02
N GLU A 73 0.52 20.22 -4.12
CA GLU A 73 -0.07 21.38 -3.43
C GLU A 73 -0.06 21.20 -1.90
N LEU A 74 -0.15 19.97 -1.40
CA LEU A 74 0.05 19.63 0.02
C LEU A 74 1.52 19.60 0.45
N GLY A 75 2.45 19.90 -0.46
CA GLY A 75 3.89 19.94 -0.17
C GLY A 75 4.63 18.61 -0.35
N TYR A 76 3.96 17.56 -0.86
CA TYR A 76 4.64 16.31 -1.19
C TYR A 76 5.56 16.51 -2.41
N LYS A 77 6.80 16.03 -2.30
CA LYS A 77 7.81 16.09 -3.36
C LYS A 77 7.97 14.71 -3.99
N GLY A 78 8.01 14.67 -5.31
CA GLY A 78 8.10 13.41 -6.06
C GLY A 78 7.39 13.54 -7.41
N GLY A 79 7.04 12.39 -7.98
CA GLY A 79 6.46 12.35 -9.32
C GLY A 79 6.00 10.96 -9.73
N ILE A 80 5.73 10.83 -11.02
CA ILE A 80 5.37 9.56 -11.64
C ILE A 80 6.65 8.80 -11.98
N GLU A 81 6.77 7.59 -11.44
CA GLU A 81 7.81 6.63 -11.78
C GLU A 81 7.25 5.64 -12.80
N LYS A 82 7.83 5.64 -14.01
CA LYS A 82 7.55 4.64 -15.04
C LYS A 82 8.44 3.43 -14.79
N THR A 83 7.98 2.51 -13.95
CA THR A 83 8.64 1.21 -13.71
C THR A 83 7.84 0.09 -14.39
N ASN A 84 7.91 -1.14 -13.86
CA ASN A 84 7.08 -2.27 -14.32
C ASN A 84 5.59 -2.03 -14.12
N VAL A 85 5.21 -1.16 -13.17
CA VAL A 85 3.87 -0.61 -12.96
C VAL A 85 4.01 0.92 -12.92
N GLU A 86 3.15 1.66 -13.62
CA GLU A 86 3.11 3.12 -13.45
C GLU A 86 2.64 3.44 -12.04
N LYS A 87 3.49 4.15 -11.29
CA LYS A 87 3.18 4.53 -9.92
C LYS A 87 3.56 5.97 -9.65
N ILE A 88 2.83 6.62 -8.75
CA ILE A 88 3.20 7.91 -8.20
C ILE A 88 3.93 7.65 -6.89
N LYS A 89 5.11 8.23 -6.74
CA LYS A 89 5.89 8.15 -5.51
C LYS A 89 6.21 9.56 -5.02
N LEU A 90 5.76 9.89 -3.82
CA LEU A 90 6.06 11.19 -3.20
C LEU A 90 6.40 11.08 -1.72
N PHE A 91 7.01 12.14 -1.18
CA PHE A 91 7.44 12.25 0.19
C PHE A 91 7.09 13.61 0.78
N ASN A 92 6.65 13.65 2.02
CA ASN A 92 6.52 14.89 2.80
C ASN A 92 6.99 14.64 4.23
N GLY A 93 8.15 15.19 4.60
CA GLY A 93 8.80 14.87 5.87
C GLY A 93 9.13 13.39 5.99
N ASN A 94 8.60 12.72 7.02
CA ASN A 94 8.83 11.29 7.27
C ASN A 94 7.86 10.37 6.51
N VAL A 95 6.80 10.92 5.90
CA VAL A 95 5.73 10.13 5.27
C VAL A 95 6.02 9.95 3.78
N GLU A 96 6.07 8.69 3.34
CA GLU A 96 6.10 8.29 1.94
C GLU A 96 4.69 7.92 1.46
N VAL A 97 4.35 8.30 0.24
CA VAL A 97 3.08 7.95 -0.41
C VAL A 97 3.37 7.23 -1.71
N GLY A 98 2.89 5.99 -1.82
CA GLY A 98 2.94 5.15 -3.01
C GLY A 98 1.54 5.01 -3.62
N ILE A 99 1.40 5.25 -4.93
CA ILE A 99 0.11 5.12 -5.62
C ILE A 99 0.28 4.30 -6.89
N GLY A 100 -0.31 3.11 -6.92
CA GLY A 100 -0.35 2.27 -8.10
C GLY A 100 -1.48 2.71 -9.01
N LEU A 101 -1.17 2.86 -10.30
CA LEU A 101 -2.14 3.31 -11.28
C LEU A 101 -2.79 2.11 -11.98
N LEU A 102 -4.11 2.08 -11.92
CA LEU A 102 -4.96 1.05 -12.51
C LEU A 102 -5.79 1.67 -13.64
N GLN A 103 -5.99 0.95 -14.73
CA GLN A 103 -6.85 1.36 -15.82
C GLN A 103 -8.18 0.61 -15.73
N SER A 104 -9.31 1.28 -15.91
CA SER A 104 -10.58 0.57 -16.06
C SER A 104 -10.56 -0.27 -17.35
N ASP A 105 -10.91 -1.54 -17.26
CA ASP A 105 -10.99 -2.42 -18.43
C ASP A 105 -12.41 -2.42 -19.04
N ARG A 106 -12.55 -3.04 -20.21
CA ARG A 106 -13.84 -3.08 -20.95
C ARG A 106 -14.87 -4.01 -20.32
N THR A 107 -14.48 -4.87 -19.40
CA THR A 107 -15.35 -5.82 -18.70
C THR A 107 -15.96 -5.23 -17.43
N GLY A 108 -15.56 -4.00 -17.08
CA GLY A 108 -15.95 -3.33 -15.84
C GLY A 108 -15.03 -3.64 -14.67
N GLY A 109 -13.96 -4.41 -14.91
CA GLY A 109 -12.84 -4.63 -13.99
C GLY A 109 -11.80 -3.51 -14.06
N VAL A 110 -10.65 -3.76 -13.44
CA VAL A 110 -9.48 -2.88 -13.52
C VAL A 110 -8.26 -3.69 -13.94
N GLN A 111 -7.39 -3.09 -14.74
CA GLN A 111 -6.19 -3.72 -15.25
C GLN A 111 -4.96 -2.87 -14.95
N THR A 112 -3.81 -3.50 -14.90
CA THR A 112 -2.51 -2.80 -14.91
C THR A 112 -1.54 -3.59 -15.77
N THR A 113 -0.43 -2.97 -16.15
CA THR A 113 0.66 -3.66 -16.83
C THR A 113 1.72 -4.01 -15.81
N TYR A 114 2.20 -5.26 -15.80
CA TYR A 114 3.31 -5.74 -15.00
C TYR A 114 4.26 -6.55 -15.87
N GLU A 115 5.53 -6.13 -15.96
CA GLU A 115 6.56 -6.80 -16.77
C GLU A 115 6.12 -7.07 -18.23
N GLY A 116 5.37 -6.12 -18.81
CA GLY A 116 4.84 -6.23 -20.17
C GLY A 116 3.62 -7.14 -20.32
N SER A 117 3.10 -7.71 -19.23
CA SER A 117 1.87 -8.49 -19.20
C SER A 117 0.71 -7.68 -18.62
N GLU A 118 -0.47 -7.76 -19.23
CA GLU A 118 -1.69 -7.19 -18.66
C GLU A 118 -2.19 -8.10 -17.52
N VAL A 119 -2.42 -7.50 -16.35
CA VAL A 119 -3.01 -8.16 -15.18
C VAL A 119 -4.40 -7.57 -14.96
N HIS A 120 -5.42 -8.43 -14.94
CA HIS A 120 -6.81 -8.04 -14.75
C HIS A 120 -7.30 -8.39 -13.35
N PHE A 121 -8.08 -7.48 -12.78
CA PHE A 121 -8.72 -7.61 -11.48
C PHE A 121 -10.20 -7.27 -11.59
N ASP A 122 -11.00 -7.92 -10.75
CA ASP A 122 -12.38 -7.54 -10.56
C ASP A 122 -12.47 -6.19 -9.82
N LYS A 123 -13.46 -5.35 -10.14
CA LYS A 123 -13.60 -4.02 -9.52
C LYS A 123 -13.86 -4.07 -8.00
N SER A 124 -14.29 -5.21 -7.48
CA SER A 124 -14.42 -5.46 -6.04
C SER A 124 -13.11 -5.30 -5.27
N ILE A 125 -11.94 -5.25 -5.93
CA ILE A 125 -10.68 -4.93 -5.25
C ILE A 125 -10.67 -3.53 -4.63
N LEU A 126 -11.46 -2.59 -5.15
CA LEU A 126 -11.49 -1.20 -4.69
C LEU A 126 -12.19 -1.03 -3.33
N GLY A 127 -12.88 -2.07 -2.84
CA GLY A 127 -13.45 -2.12 -1.49
C GLY A 127 -14.48 -1.04 -1.16
N GLU A 128 -14.53 -0.62 0.11
CA GLU A 128 -15.61 0.18 0.69
C GLU A 128 -15.10 1.41 1.47
N ASP A 129 -16.00 2.35 1.74
CA ASP A 129 -15.69 3.53 2.55
C ASP A 129 -15.61 3.18 4.05
N LYS A 130 -14.52 3.57 4.70
CA LYS A 130 -14.32 3.54 6.16
C LYS A 130 -14.20 4.95 6.70
N ASN A 131 -14.58 5.15 7.96
CA ASN A 131 -14.41 6.44 8.63
C ASN A 131 -13.18 6.40 9.54
N VAL A 132 -12.18 7.22 9.23
CA VAL A 132 -10.93 7.33 10.00
C VAL A 132 -10.72 8.80 10.32
N GLY A 133 -10.64 9.14 11.61
CA GLY A 133 -10.42 10.53 12.02
C GLY A 133 -11.46 11.53 11.50
N GLY A 134 -12.68 11.09 11.18
CA GLY A 134 -13.75 11.93 10.62
C GLY A 134 -13.72 12.09 9.10
N VAL A 135 -12.79 11.45 8.40
CA VAL A 135 -12.71 11.43 6.93
C VAL A 135 -13.20 10.08 6.40
N LYS A 136 -14.00 10.11 5.33
CA LYS A 136 -14.36 8.90 4.59
C LYS A 136 -13.22 8.52 3.66
N ILE A 137 -12.68 7.33 3.87
CA ILE A 137 -11.52 6.80 3.18
C ILE A 137 -11.94 5.51 2.52
N LYS A 138 -11.77 5.41 1.21
CA LYS A 138 -12.01 4.18 0.50
C LYS A 138 -10.85 3.23 0.80
N VAL A 139 -11.16 2.05 1.33
CA VAL A 139 -10.17 1.01 1.66
C VAL A 139 -10.43 -0.19 0.78
N ALA A 140 -9.38 -0.72 0.14
CA ALA A 140 -9.47 -1.91 -0.70
C ALA A 140 -10.08 -3.10 0.07
N SER A 141 -10.76 -3.98 -0.66
CA SER A 141 -11.32 -5.20 -0.07
C SER A 141 -10.20 -6.13 0.41
N PRO A 142 -10.47 -7.11 1.29
CA PRO A 142 -9.47 -8.11 1.67
C PRO A 142 -8.81 -8.77 0.45
N LEU A 143 -9.59 -9.06 -0.59
CA LEU A 143 -9.10 -9.61 -1.84
C LEU A 143 -8.22 -8.61 -2.59
N GLY A 144 -8.60 -7.33 -2.63
CA GLY A 144 -7.79 -6.28 -3.24
C GLY A 144 -6.44 -6.08 -2.56
N ILE A 145 -6.40 -6.10 -1.23
CA ILE A 145 -5.15 -6.06 -0.46
C ILE A 145 -4.27 -7.27 -0.80
N ILE A 146 -4.81 -8.50 -0.75
CA ILE A 146 -4.04 -9.71 -1.06
C ILE A 146 -3.52 -9.71 -2.51
N GLN A 147 -4.37 -9.34 -3.46
CA GLN A 147 -4.01 -9.33 -4.88
C GLN A 147 -2.98 -8.25 -5.21
N THR A 148 -3.04 -7.10 -4.55
CA THR A 148 -2.04 -6.04 -4.73
C THR A 148 -0.71 -6.34 -4.04
N LEU A 149 -0.71 -7.10 -2.94
CA LEU A 149 0.52 -7.64 -2.31
C LEU A 149 1.24 -8.65 -3.21
N ASN A 150 0.49 -9.42 -4.01
CA ASN A 150 1.02 -10.42 -4.94
C ASN A 150 1.50 -9.84 -6.27
N LEU A 151 1.39 -8.53 -6.49
CA LEU A 151 2.11 -7.85 -7.57
C LEU A 151 3.52 -7.55 -7.06
N PRO A 152 4.54 -8.39 -7.39
CA PRO A 152 5.86 -8.26 -6.79
C PRO A 152 6.41 -6.88 -7.14
N SER A 153 6.62 -6.02 -6.14
CA SER A 153 7.09 -4.63 -6.22
C SER A 153 6.10 -3.51 -6.64
N ALA A 154 4.79 -3.75 -6.75
CA ALA A 154 3.91 -2.74 -7.39
C ALA A 154 3.62 -1.47 -6.58
N LEU A 155 3.72 -1.48 -5.24
CA LEU A 155 3.12 -0.39 -4.45
C LEU A 155 3.96 0.25 -3.35
N GLY A 156 5.07 -0.35 -2.91
CA GLY A 156 5.90 0.24 -1.83
C GLY A 156 6.78 -0.77 -1.10
N GLY A 157 6.44 -2.07 -1.20
CA GLY A 157 7.31 -3.15 -0.79
C GLY A 157 8.55 -3.22 -1.67
N ILE A 158 9.70 -2.81 -1.13
CA ILE A 158 11.01 -3.15 -1.66
C ILE A 158 11.00 -4.67 -1.93
N PRO A 159 11.42 -5.16 -3.12
CA PRO A 159 11.77 -6.56 -3.28
C PRO A 159 13.02 -6.79 -2.43
N SER A 160 12.78 -7.04 -1.15
CA SER A 160 13.77 -7.55 -0.24
C SER A 160 13.92 -9.00 -0.65
N GLU A 161 15.06 -9.37 -1.22
CA GLU A 161 15.55 -10.75 -1.29
C GLU A 161 15.66 -11.44 0.10
N LYS A 162 14.97 -10.92 1.12
CA LYS A 162 14.91 -11.42 2.48
C LYS A 162 13.44 -11.52 2.89
N HIS A 163 13.01 -12.76 3.09
CA HIS A 163 11.92 -13.23 3.94
C HIS A 163 10.83 -12.20 4.27
N VAL A 164 9.68 -12.29 3.59
CA VAL A 164 8.46 -11.58 4.02
C VAL A 164 7.93 -12.28 5.28
N SER A 165 8.18 -11.70 6.45
CA SER A 165 7.53 -12.16 7.68
C SER A 165 6.08 -11.66 7.69
N ALA A 166 5.14 -12.47 7.22
CA ALA A 166 3.72 -12.21 7.40
C ALA A 166 3.22 -12.77 8.74
N ARG A 167 2.15 -12.19 9.28
CA ARG A 167 1.42 -12.74 10.43
C ARG A 167 0.02 -13.06 9.95
N VAL A 168 -0.44 -14.29 10.15
CA VAL A 168 -1.81 -14.69 9.82
C VAL A 168 -2.65 -14.67 11.08
N ALA A 169 -3.77 -13.95 11.03
CA ALA A 169 -4.80 -14.00 12.07
C ALA A 169 -5.80 -15.11 11.74
N ILE A 170 -6.02 -16.04 12.69
CA ILE A 170 -7.12 -17.01 12.63
C ILE A 170 -7.98 -16.78 13.88
N GLY A 171 -9.19 -16.24 13.68
CA GLY A 171 -10.01 -15.73 14.77
C GLY A 171 -9.33 -14.55 15.48
N ASN A 172 -9.30 -14.54 16.82
CA ASN A 172 -8.65 -13.49 17.62
C ASN A 172 -7.17 -13.79 17.96
N LYS A 173 -6.52 -14.72 17.25
CA LYS A 173 -5.14 -15.14 17.52
C LYS A 173 -4.25 -14.88 16.31
N TYR A 174 -3.07 -14.32 16.58
CA TYR A 174 -2.03 -14.07 15.57
C TYR A 174 -1.00 -15.18 15.61
N PHE A 175 -0.65 -15.69 14.44
CA PHE A 175 0.36 -16.72 14.27
C PHE A 175 1.49 -16.16 13.40
N PRO A 176 2.74 -16.14 13.91
CA PRO A 176 3.89 -15.87 13.05
C PRO A 176 4.02 -16.99 12.01
N GLY A 177 4.64 -16.67 10.88
CA GLY A 177 4.95 -17.63 9.83
C GLY A 177 5.96 -17.05 8.86
N GLU A 178 6.42 -17.91 7.95
CA GLU A 178 7.42 -17.55 6.95
C GLU A 178 6.85 -17.77 5.55
N THR A 179 7.18 -16.88 4.62
CA THR A 179 7.02 -17.15 3.19
C THR A 179 8.11 -18.08 2.71
N THR A 180 7.69 -19.13 2.01
CA THR A 180 8.58 -20.01 1.23
C THR A 180 9.12 -19.31 -0.01
N ASP A 181 10.16 -19.89 -0.63
CA ASP A 181 10.74 -19.41 -1.90
C ASP A 181 9.73 -19.41 -3.07
N GLY A 182 8.58 -20.07 -2.93
CA GLY A 182 7.46 -20.05 -3.87
C GLY A 182 6.38 -19.00 -3.57
N GLY A 183 6.59 -18.08 -2.62
CA GLY A 183 5.63 -17.04 -2.25
C GLY A 183 4.44 -17.53 -1.43
N VAL A 184 4.43 -18.81 -1.01
CA VAL A 184 3.38 -19.36 -0.14
C VAL A 184 3.73 -19.06 1.31
N PHE A 185 2.84 -18.37 2.02
CA PHE A 185 2.93 -18.15 3.45
C PHE A 185 2.51 -19.40 4.23
N ILE A 186 3.36 -19.89 5.14
CA ILE A 186 3.06 -21.04 6.01
C ILE A 186 3.00 -20.54 7.47
N PRO A 187 1.82 -20.55 8.12
CA PRO A 187 1.71 -20.25 9.55
C PRO A 187 2.48 -21.29 10.40
N GLU A 188 3.15 -20.88 11.48
CA GLU A 188 3.86 -21.80 12.39
C GLU A 188 2.97 -22.93 12.93
N VAL A 189 1.67 -22.69 13.12
CA VAL A 189 0.70 -23.70 13.56
C VAL A 189 0.50 -24.84 12.56
N VAL A 190 0.82 -24.63 11.29
CA VAL A 190 0.79 -25.69 10.27
C VAL A 190 2.09 -26.49 10.30
N ARG A 191 3.25 -25.85 10.53
CA ARG A 191 4.54 -26.55 10.70
C ARG A 191 4.57 -27.46 11.93
N ASN A 192 3.99 -27.01 13.04
CA ASN A 192 4.02 -27.76 14.30
C ASN A 192 2.97 -28.89 14.40
N ASN A 193 2.20 -29.16 13.33
CA ASN A 193 1.24 -30.26 13.25
C ASN A 193 1.73 -31.41 12.34
N GLU A 194 3.02 -31.41 11.96
CA GLU A 194 3.71 -32.57 11.35
C GLU A 194 4.37 -33.49 12.41
N GLU A 195 3.92 -33.44 13.67
CA GLU A 195 4.13 -34.50 14.69
C GLU A 195 2.84 -35.27 15.00
#